data_AF-A0A0W8CPK5-F1
#
_entry.id   AF-A0A0W8CPK5-F1
#
_cell.length_a   1.000
_cell.length_b   1.000
_cell.length_c   1.000
_cell.angle_alpha   90.00
_cell.angle_beta   90.00
_cell.angle_gamma   90.00
#
_symmetry.space_group_name_H-M   'P 1'
#
loop_
_entity.id
_entity.type
_entity.pdbx_description
1 polymer ?
#
loop_
_entity_poly.entity_id
_entity_poly.type
_entity_poly.pdbx_seq_one_letter_code
_entity_poly.pdbx_strand_id
1 'polypeptide(L)'
;MHVACSLEELDSVIVSSSLDSWPLIWTPPSWGYKERKQVCCQVLQEFETDAYVLVHDIPGPIRSRYISLARRLPRQDSGKRSITYVMVIADSEAKSKKCTTDEENGNVKWVNEGGSYIKFTEVNSNLIDVRYDRWASCQDELHAQHLFVRWAEFANEWAQRMVPSNLLRSEIIVL
;
A
#
# COMPACT_ATOMS: atom_id res chain seq x y z
N MET A 1 -10.92 11.72 -2.37
CA MET A 1 -10.63 11.97 -3.80
C MET A 1 -11.69 11.25 -4.59
N HIS A 2 -12.33 11.90 -5.56
CA HIS A 2 -13.32 11.21 -6.39
C HIS A 2 -12.68 10.58 -7.62
N VAL A 3 -13.09 9.36 -7.95
CA VAL A 3 -12.62 8.62 -9.15
C VAL A 3 -13.84 8.15 -9.93
N ALA A 4 -13.85 8.42 -11.24
CA ALA A 4 -14.94 8.09 -12.15
C ALA A 4 -14.85 6.61 -12.60
N CYS A 5 -15.17 5.69 -11.71
CA CYS A 5 -15.30 4.26 -11.97
C CYS A 5 -16.30 3.63 -10.98
N SER A 6 -16.76 2.42 -11.28
CA SER A 6 -17.53 1.62 -10.32
C SER A 6 -16.63 1.03 -9.23
N LEU A 7 -17.24 0.65 -8.10
CA LEU A 7 -16.52 0.00 -7.01
C LEU A 7 -15.96 -1.37 -7.45
N GLU A 8 -16.69 -2.10 -8.27
CA GLU A 8 -16.32 -3.41 -8.82
C GLU A 8 -15.13 -3.34 -9.77
N GLU A 9 -15.14 -2.40 -10.72
CA GLU A 9 -14.02 -2.20 -11.64
C GLU A 9 -12.74 -1.95 -10.86
N LEU A 10 -12.80 -1.05 -9.87
CA LEU A 10 -11.65 -0.71 -9.04
C LEU A 10 -11.14 -1.90 -8.21
N ASP A 11 -12.06 -2.61 -7.55
CA ASP A 11 -11.76 -3.79 -6.73
C ASP A 11 -11.08 -4.88 -7.56
N SER A 12 -11.58 -5.12 -8.78
CA SER A 12 -11.02 -6.10 -9.70
C SER A 12 -9.58 -5.76 -10.12
N VAL A 13 -9.27 -4.47 -10.32
CA VAL A 13 -7.91 -4.01 -10.66
C VAL A 13 -6.95 -4.27 -9.51
N ILE A 14 -7.38 -4.05 -8.27
CA ILE A 14 -6.51 -4.25 -7.10
C ILE A 14 -6.33 -5.74 -6.80
N VAL A 15 -7.39 -6.54 -6.84
CA VAL A 15 -7.33 -7.99 -6.56
C VAL A 15 -6.49 -8.71 -7.63
N SER A 16 -6.53 -8.26 -8.89
CA SER A 16 -5.69 -8.82 -9.96
C SER A 16 -4.26 -8.30 -9.98
N SER A 17 -3.94 -7.28 -9.18
CA SER A 17 -2.61 -6.69 -9.14
C SER A 17 -1.61 -7.56 -8.38
N SER A 18 -0.36 -7.60 -8.83
CA SER A 18 0.73 -8.23 -8.06
C SER A 18 0.90 -7.54 -6.71
N LEU A 19 1.23 -8.30 -5.66
CA LEU A 19 1.62 -7.77 -4.35
C LEU A 19 2.76 -6.74 -4.45
N ASP A 20 3.64 -6.85 -5.45
CA ASP A 20 4.72 -5.88 -5.68
C ASP A 20 4.19 -4.47 -6.06
N SER A 21 2.95 -4.40 -6.52
CA SER A 21 2.28 -3.14 -6.86
C SER A 21 1.65 -2.46 -5.65
N TRP A 22 1.53 -3.15 -4.51
CA TRP A 22 0.89 -2.64 -3.29
C TRP A 22 1.75 -1.60 -2.59
N PRO A 23 1.16 -0.55 -1.97
CA PRO A 23 1.93 0.51 -1.35
C PRO A 23 2.91 -0.03 -0.31
N LEU A 24 4.12 0.52 -0.29
CA LEU A 24 5.06 0.25 0.79
C LEU A 24 4.68 1.15 1.97
N ILE A 25 4.73 0.60 3.18
CA ILE A 25 4.49 1.36 4.41
C ILE A 25 5.73 2.23 4.70
N TRP A 26 6.91 1.67 4.46
CA TRP A 26 8.19 2.26 4.84
C TRP A 26 9.22 2.09 3.73
N THR A 27 10.07 3.10 3.54
CA THR A 27 11.22 3.09 2.62
C THR A 27 12.41 3.81 3.26
N PRO A 28 13.67 3.42 3.00
CA PRO A 28 14.84 4.11 3.52
C PRO A 28 14.91 5.57 3.05
N PRO A 29 15.54 6.47 3.82
CA PRO A 29 15.73 7.87 3.41
C PRO A 29 16.49 8.03 2.09
N SER A 30 17.41 7.10 1.79
CA SER A 30 18.21 7.11 0.57
C SER A 30 17.45 6.67 -0.67
N TRP A 31 16.22 6.17 -0.52
CA TRP A 31 15.46 5.61 -1.63
C TRP A 31 14.66 6.67 -2.40
N GLY A 32 14.82 6.60 -3.71
CA GLY A 32 13.96 7.24 -4.68
C GLY A 32 12.74 6.39 -5.03
N TYR A 33 11.98 6.89 -6.00
CA TYR A 33 10.84 6.16 -6.58
C TYR A 33 11.25 4.88 -7.32
N LYS A 34 12.43 4.87 -7.95
CA LYS A 34 12.89 3.75 -8.80
C LYS A 34 13.30 2.53 -7.99
N GLU A 35 13.84 2.75 -6.80
CA GLU A 35 14.35 1.74 -5.89
C GLU A 35 13.22 0.87 -5.31
N ARG A 36 11.97 1.36 -5.34
CA ARG A 36 10.77 0.62 -4.92
C ARG A 36 10.68 -0.79 -5.53
N LYS A 37 11.09 -0.96 -6.79
CA LYS A 37 11.04 -2.27 -7.49
C LYS A 37 12.03 -3.30 -6.95
N GLN A 38 12.94 -2.88 -6.06
CA GLN A 38 13.95 -3.75 -5.46
C GLN A 38 13.45 -4.43 -4.17
N VAL A 39 12.28 -4.03 -3.64
CA VAL A 39 11.71 -4.70 -2.47
C VAL A 39 11.30 -6.11 -2.84
N CYS A 40 11.68 -7.07 -1.99
CA CYS A 40 11.13 -8.40 -2.05
C CYS A 40 9.94 -8.48 -1.10
N CYS A 41 8.73 -8.67 -1.65
CA CYS A 41 7.54 -8.96 -0.88
C CYS A 41 7.25 -10.46 -0.97
N GLN A 42 7.04 -11.12 0.17
CA GLN A 42 6.69 -12.54 0.22
C GLN A 42 5.50 -12.77 1.14
N VAL A 43 4.57 -13.63 0.69
CA VAL A 43 3.49 -14.14 1.52
C VAL A 43 4.06 -15.20 2.47
N LEU A 44 4.04 -14.92 3.77
CA LEU A 44 4.40 -15.89 4.80
C LEU A 44 3.23 -16.82 5.14
N GLN A 45 2.01 -16.28 5.11
CA GLN A 45 0.80 -17.03 5.43
C GLN A 45 -0.41 -16.36 4.79
N GLU A 46 -1.31 -17.16 4.23
CA GLU A 46 -2.70 -16.79 3.98
C GLU A 46 -3.56 -17.44 5.07
N PHE A 47 -4.44 -16.68 5.70
CA PHE A 47 -5.26 -17.18 6.82
C PHE A 47 -6.76 -16.96 6.62
N GLU A 48 -7.16 -16.08 5.70
CA GLU A 48 -8.51 -15.92 5.18
C GLU A 48 -8.42 -15.44 3.72
N THR A 49 -9.55 -15.48 3.00
CA THR A 49 -9.65 -14.87 1.67
C THR A 49 -9.27 -13.39 1.73
N ASP A 50 -8.36 -12.98 0.83
CA ASP A 50 -7.79 -11.64 0.75
C ASP A 50 -7.12 -11.16 2.07
N ALA A 51 -6.59 -12.08 2.88
CA ALA A 51 -5.94 -11.77 4.14
C ALA A 51 -4.59 -12.51 4.30
N TYR A 52 -3.51 -11.72 4.39
CA TYR A 52 -2.14 -12.19 4.27
C TYR A 52 -1.24 -11.67 5.38
N VAL A 53 -0.31 -12.51 5.81
CA VAL A 53 0.91 -12.10 6.51
C VAL A 53 2.01 -11.97 5.47
N LEU A 54 2.56 -10.77 5.31
CA LEU A 54 3.58 -10.46 4.33
C LEU A 54 4.90 -10.12 5.04
N VAL A 55 6.03 -10.54 4.48
CA VAL A 55 7.34 -9.97 4.81
C VAL A 55 7.80 -9.07 3.68
N HIS A 56 8.30 -7.90 4.04
CA HIS A 56 8.90 -6.93 3.15
C HIS A 56 10.37 -6.81 3.46
N ASP A 57 11.21 -7.15 2.50
CA ASP A 57 12.66 -7.07 2.60
C ASP A 57 13.19 -5.98 1.66
N ILE A 58 13.78 -4.95 2.26
CA ILE A 58 14.23 -3.75 1.59
C ILE A 58 15.76 -3.77 1.57
N PRO A 59 16.38 -3.89 0.38
CA PRO A 59 17.83 -3.89 0.26
C PRO A 59 18.45 -2.53 0.60
N GLY A 60 19.69 -2.58 1.09
CA GLY A 60 20.48 -1.40 1.45
C GLY A 60 21.77 -1.82 2.14
N PRO A 61 22.64 -0.87 2.50
CA PRO A 61 23.84 -1.15 3.30
C PRO A 61 23.52 -1.89 4.60
N ILE A 62 22.38 -1.53 5.21
CA ILE A 62 21.70 -2.30 6.25
C ILE A 62 20.33 -2.65 5.69
N ARG A 63 19.98 -3.94 5.62
CA ARG A 63 18.67 -4.36 5.11
C ARG A 63 17.60 -3.91 6.09
N SER A 64 16.52 -3.33 5.58
CA SER A 64 15.36 -3.00 6.41
C SER A 64 14.28 -4.05 6.18
N ARG A 65 13.64 -4.52 7.25
CA ARG A 65 12.61 -5.56 7.14
C ARG A 65 11.39 -5.26 8.00
N TYR A 66 10.21 -5.57 7.49
CA TYR A 66 9.01 -5.58 8.32
C TYR A 66 8.06 -6.71 7.92
N ILE A 67 7.26 -7.14 8.89
CA ILE A 67 6.15 -8.05 8.67
C ILE A 67 4.87 -7.24 8.79
N SER A 68 3.95 -7.42 7.85
CA SER A 68 2.67 -6.72 7.86
C SER A 68 1.50 -7.67 7.70
N LEU A 69 0.41 -7.36 8.39
CA LEU A 69 -0.90 -7.93 8.16
C LEU A 69 -1.59 -7.12 7.07
N ALA A 70 -1.95 -7.75 5.95
CA ALA A 70 -2.72 -7.14 4.89
C ALA A 70 -4.11 -7.78 4.78
N ARG A 71 -5.16 -6.97 4.60
CA ARG A 71 -6.53 -7.46 4.52
C ARG A 71 -7.42 -6.60 3.65
N ARG A 72 -8.29 -7.25 2.87
CA ARG A 72 -9.44 -6.62 2.22
C ARG A 72 -10.70 -6.76 3.07
N LEU A 73 -11.42 -5.66 3.26
CA LEU A 73 -12.58 -5.56 4.14
C LEU A 73 -13.76 -4.94 3.40
N PRO A 74 -14.58 -5.74 2.68
CA PRO A 74 -15.83 -5.27 2.10
C PRO A 74 -16.85 -4.98 3.22
N ARG A 75 -17.60 -3.89 3.08
CA ARG A 75 -18.66 -3.47 4.01
C ARG A 75 -19.85 -2.87 3.27
N GLN A 76 -21.01 -2.93 3.89
CA GLN A 76 -22.21 -2.23 3.45
C GLN A 76 -22.84 -1.53 4.65
N ASP A 77 -22.68 -0.22 4.72
CA ASP A 77 -23.14 0.61 5.83
C ASP A 77 -24.21 1.57 5.33
N SER A 78 -25.40 1.57 5.95
CA SER A 78 -26.51 2.48 5.59
C SER A 78 -26.86 2.49 4.09
N GLY A 79 -26.78 1.32 3.45
CA GLY A 79 -27.05 1.15 2.02
C GLY A 79 -25.90 1.54 1.08
N LYS A 80 -24.78 2.07 1.61
CA LYS A 80 -23.59 2.38 0.81
C LYS A 80 -22.54 1.28 0.94
N ARG A 81 -22.04 0.81 -0.19
CA ARG A 81 -20.98 -0.18 -0.24
C ARG A 81 -19.62 0.50 -0.10
N SER A 82 -18.70 -0.17 0.58
CA SER A 82 -17.32 0.27 0.66
C SER A 82 -16.37 -0.92 0.77
N ILE A 83 -15.14 -0.73 0.32
CA ILE A 83 -14.09 -1.73 0.43
C ILE A 83 -12.88 -1.02 1.04
N THR A 84 -12.35 -1.59 2.12
CA THR A 84 -11.14 -1.07 2.77
C THR A 84 -10.01 -2.06 2.60
N TYR A 85 -8.89 -1.59 2.06
CA TYR A 85 -7.63 -2.32 2.06
C TYR A 85 -6.79 -1.80 3.20
N VAL A 86 -6.35 -2.73 4.03
CA VAL A 86 -5.57 -2.45 5.24
C VAL A 86 -4.23 -3.13 5.10
N MET A 87 -3.17 -2.43 5.48
CA MET A 87 -1.86 -3.05 5.71
C MET A 87 -1.27 -2.45 6.98
N VAL A 88 -0.95 -3.25 7.98
CA VAL A 88 -0.40 -2.76 9.26
C VAL A 88 0.84 -3.58 9.60
N ILE A 89 1.92 -2.93 9.98
CA ILE A 89 3.12 -3.61 10.48
C ILE A 89 2.73 -4.34 11.76
N ALA A 90 2.92 -5.66 11.76
CA ALA A 90 2.65 -6.47 12.92
C ALA A 90 3.77 -6.22 13.94
N ASP A 91 3.37 -5.93 15.17
CA ASP A 91 4.27 -5.90 16.32
C ASP A 91 3.77 -6.94 17.34
N SER A 92 4.64 -7.89 17.68
CA SER A 92 4.35 -8.96 18.63
C SER A 92 5.59 -9.31 19.40
N GLU A 93 5.45 -9.78 20.64
CA GLU A 93 6.60 -10.18 21.46
C GLU A 93 7.44 -11.28 20.80
N ALA A 94 6.79 -12.20 20.08
CA ALA A 94 7.47 -13.27 19.35
C ALA A 94 8.30 -12.70 18.18
N LYS A 95 7.77 -11.70 17.46
CA LYS A 95 8.54 -10.97 16.44
C LYS A 95 9.70 -10.20 17.09
N SER A 96 9.44 -9.49 18.20
CA SER A 96 10.43 -8.70 18.91
C SER A 96 11.65 -9.54 19.31
N LYS A 97 11.45 -10.71 19.91
CA LYS A 97 12.55 -11.62 20.28
C LYS A 97 13.40 -12.06 19.08
N LYS A 98 12.77 -12.43 17.97
CA LYS A 98 13.47 -12.84 16.74
C LYS A 98 14.19 -11.66 16.08
N CYS A 99 13.57 -10.49 16.12
CA CYS A 99 14.12 -9.22 15.65
C CYS A 99 15.41 -8.87 16.40
N THR A 100 15.42 -8.96 17.73
CA THR A 100 16.61 -8.68 18.54
C THR A 100 17.79 -9.58 18.15
N THR A 101 17.56 -10.88 17.94
CA THR A 101 18.62 -11.80 17.49
C THR A 101 19.15 -11.46 16.09
N ASP A 102 18.27 -11.09 15.15
CA ASP A 102 18.68 -10.69 13.79
C ASP A 102 19.43 -9.34 13.78
N GLU A 103 19.05 -8.41 14.65
CA GLU A 103 19.69 -7.10 14.82
C GLU A 103 21.07 -7.22 15.48
N GLU A 104 21.23 -8.12 16.46
CA GLU A 104 22.51 -8.44 17.08
C GLU A 104 23.54 -8.99 16.07
N ASN A 105 23.07 -9.69 15.04
CA ASN A 105 23.91 -10.14 13.92
C ASN A 105 24.28 -9.02 12.93
N GLY A 106 23.79 -7.78 13.13
CA GLY A 106 24.19 -6.56 12.44
C GLY A 106 23.70 -6.39 10.99
N ASN A 107 22.95 -7.36 10.45
CA ASN A 107 22.64 -7.40 9.01
C ASN A 107 21.25 -6.87 8.64
N VAL A 108 20.33 -6.79 9.61
CA VAL A 108 18.92 -6.43 9.39
C VAL A 108 18.46 -5.46 10.46
N LYS A 109 17.81 -4.38 10.05
CA LYS A 109 17.07 -3.45 10.91
C LYS A 109 15.58 -3.68 10.75
N TRP A 110 14.86 -3.89 11.84
CA TRP A 110 13.42 -4.11 11.75
C TRP A 110 12.63 -2.81 11.89
N VAL A 111 11.59 -2.69 11.06
CA VAL A 111 10.57 -1.65 11.21
C VAL A 111 9.40 -2.26 11.97
N ASN A 112 9.00 -1.59 13.05
CA ASN A 112 8.04 -2.11 14.01
C ASN A 112 6.71 -1.38 14.00
N GLU A 113 6.64 -0.18 13.43
CA GLU A 113 5.43 0.62 13.43
C GLU A 113 5.15 1.24 12.06
N GLY A 114 3.90 1.08 11.63
CA GLY A 114 3.35 1.77 10.48
C GLY A 114 2.16 1.03 9.88
N GLY A 115 1.50 1.68 8.95
CA GLY A 115 0.44 1.08 8.17
C GLY A 115 -0.11 1.99 7.09
N SER A 116 -1.04 1.42 6.34
CA SER A 116 -1.85 2.12 5.35
C SER A 116 -3.29 1.64 5.38
N TYR A 117 -4.20 2.58 5.19
CA TYR A 117 -5.60 2.33 4.93
C TYR A 117 -5.99 2.99 3.61
N ILE A 118 -6.56 2.20 2.69
CA ILE A 118 -7.21 2.73 1.49
C ILE A 118 -8.68 2.34 1.56
N LYS A 119 -9.57 3.34 1.64
CA LYS A 119 -11.01 3.11 1.66
C LYS A 119 -11.65 3.64 0.39
N PHE A 120 -12.38 2.76 -0.28
CA PHE A 120 -13.22 3.08 -1.42
C PHE A 120 -14.67 3.06 -0.97
N THR A 121 -15.39 4.14 -1.20
CA THR A 121 -16.81 4.27 -0.83
C THR A 121 -17.61 4.59 -2.08
N GLU A 122 -18.63 3.80 -2.36
CA GLU A 122 -19.53 4.05 -3.48
C GLU A 122 -20.31 5.35 -3.25
N VAL A 123 -20.28 6.24 -4.25
CA VAL A 123 -21.11 7.45 -4.29
C VAL A 123 -22.32 7.20 -5.18
N ASN A 124 -22.10 6.60 -6.35
CA ASN A 124 -23.11 6.07 -7.27
C ASN A 124 -22.47 4.95 -8.14
N SER A 125 -23.19 4.46 -9.14
CA SER A 125 -22.74 3.32 -9.97
C SER A 125 -21.44 3.53 -10.76
N ASN A 126 -20.98 4.77 -10.98
CA ASN A 126 -19.76 5.08 -11.74
C ASN A 126 -18.84 6.10 -11.05
N LEU A 127 -19.05 6.33 -9.75
CA LEU A 127 -18.30 7.28 -8.97
C LEU A 127 -18.04 6.74 -7.57
N ILE A 128 -16.78 6.77 -7.17
CA ILE A 128 -16.34 6.41 -5.82
C ILE A 128 -15.63 7.58 -5.15
N ASP A 129 -15.69 7.63 -3.82
CA ASP A 129 -14.79 8.40 -2.97
C ASP A 129 -13.67 7.51 -2.44
N VAL A 130 -12.45 8.02 -2.55
CA VAL A 130 -11.21 7.37 -2.14
C VAL A 130 -10.61 8.14 -0.98
N ARG A 131 -10.38 7.46 0.14
CA ARG A 131 -9.60 7.96 1.27
C ARG A 131 -8.33 7.15 1.40
N TYR A 132 -7.22 7.85 1.63
CA TYR A 132 -5.91 7.25 1.72
C TYR A 132 -5.15 7.81 2.91
N ASP A 133 -4.89 6.94 3.89
CA ASP A 133 -4.25 7.29 5.15
C ASP A 133 -3.02 6.40 5.37
N ARG A 134 -1.93 7.00 5.85
CA ARG A 134 -0.67 6.30 6.16
C ARG A 134 0.03 6.87 7.38
N TRP A 135 0.78 6.01 8.04
CA TRP A 135 1.69 6.36 9.13
C TRP A 135 2.84 5.36 9.17
N ALA A 136 3.97 5.77 9.72
CA ALA A 136 5.11 4.88 9.97
C ALA A 136 6.04 5.53 10.99
N SER A 137 6.77 4.70 11.74
CA SER A 137 7.91 5.19 12.53
C SER A 137 8.99 5.75 11.61
N CYS A 138 9.46 6.94 11.94
CA CYS A 138 10.55 7.62 11.21
C CYS A 138 11.82 7.63 12.06
N GLN A 139 12.97 7.79 11.40
CA GLN A 139 14.27 7.83 12.09
C GLN A 139 14.54 9.23 12.63
N ASP A 140 14.16 10.23 11.84
CA ASP A 140 14.27 11.65 12.11
C ASP A 140 13.22 12.39 11.25
N GLU A 141 13.19 13.71 11.35
CA GLU A 141 12.27 14.56 10.58
C GLU A 141 12.53 14.49 9.07
N LEU A 142 13.80 14.41 8.65
CA LEU A 142 14.16 14.34 7.24
C LEU A 142 13.60 13.06 6.60
N HIS A 143 13.68 11.94 7.31
CA HIS A 143 13.07 10.69 6.89
C HIS A 143 11.54 10.79 6.81
N ALA A 144 10.90 11.47 7.76
CA ALA A 144 9.46 11.70 7.72
C ALA A 144 9.04 12.50 6.46
N GLN A 145 9.79 13.54 6.11
CA GLN A 145 9.56 14.33 4.90
C GLN A 145 9.72 13.48 3.64
N HIS A 146 10.76 12.63 3.56
CA HIS A 146 10.95 11.73 2.44
C HIS A 146 9.82 10.71 2.30
N LEU A 147 9.40 10.07 3.40
CA LEU A 147 8.27 9.14 3.39
C LEU A 147 6.99 9.83 2.89
N PHE A 148 6.71 11.03 3.36
CA PHE A 148 5.55 11.80 2.92
C PHE A 148 5.55 12.05 1.40
N VAL A 149 6.70 12.44 0.82
CA VAL A 149 6.84 12.64 -0.62
C VAL A 149 6.62 11.33 -1.39
N ARG A 150 7.27 10.23 -0.95
CA ARG A 150 7.06 8.90 -1.56
C ARG A 150 5.60 8.48 -1.47
N TRP A 151 4.92 8.91 -0.41
CA TRP A 151 3.54 8.57 -0.23
C TRP A 151 2.61 9.30 -1.19
N ALA A 152 2.87 10.57 -1.42
CA ALA A 152 2.15 11.38 -2.40
C ALA A 152 2.40 10.91 -3.84
N GLU A 153 3.65 10.54 -4.18
CA GLU A 153 4.00 9.98 -5.50
C GLU A 153 3.19 8.72 -5.81
N PHE A 154 3.10 7.79 -4.84
CA PHE A 154 2.30 6.58 -5.00
C PHE A 154 0.81 6.90 -5.22
N ALA A 155 0.24 7.81 -4.43
CA ALA A 155 -1.15 8.21 -4.57
C ALA A 155 -1.43 8.82 -5.95
N ASN A 156 -0.50 9.63 -6.47
CA ASN A 156 -0.60 10.24 -7.79
C ASN A 156 -0.52 9.21 -8.92
N GLU A 157 0.46 8.29 -8.87
CA GLU A 157 0.56 7.21 -9.86
C GLU A 157 -0.69 6.32 -9.84
N TRP A 158 -1.16 5.97 -8.65
CA TRP A 158 -2.34 5.14 -8.48
C TRP A 158 -3.59 5.84 -9.04
N ALA A 159 -3.74 7.14 -8.77
CA ALA A 159 -4.80 7.94 -9.38
C ALA A 159 -4.71 7.92 -10.92
N GLN A 160 -3.51 8.08 -11.50
CA GLN A 160 -3.28 8.03 -12.95
C GLN A 160 -3.65 6.67 -13.57
N ARG A 161 -3.32 5.56 -12.89
CA ARG A 161 -3.71 4.20 -13.35
C ARG A 161 -5.21 3.98 -13.33
N MET A 162 -5.93 4.65 -12.42
CA MET A 162 -7.37 4.52 -12.25
C MET A 162 -8.18 5.51 -13.09
N VAL A 163 -7.54 6.42 -13.83
CA VAL A 163 -8.25 7.28 -14.78
C VAL A 163 -8.72 6.44 -15.98
N PRO A 164 -10.01 6.43 -16.31
CA PRO A 164 -10.52 5.68 -17.45
C PRO A 164 -9.83 6.09 -18.75
N SER A 165 -9.51 5.11 -19.61
CA SER A 165 -8.87 5.32 -20.93
C SER A 165 -9.71 6.21 -21.88
N ASN A 166 -10.94 6.53 -21.50
CA ASN A 166 -11.94 7.29 -22.26
C ASN A 166 -11.55 8.76 -22.45
N LEU A 167 -10.56 9.28 -21.71
CA LEU A 167 -10.02 10.64 -21.96
C LEU A 167 -9.27 10.75 -23.30
N LEU A 168 -9.02 9.62 -23.99
CA LEU A 168 -8.45 9.58 -25.35
C LEU A 168 -9.49 9.33 -26.44
N ARG A 169 -10.80 9.38 -26.16
CA ARG A 169 -11.78 9.52 -27.24
C ARG A 169 -11.73 10.95 -27.76
N SER A 170 -10.78 11.21 -28.66
CA SER A 170 -10.90 12.29 -29.62
C SER A 170 -12.26 12.15 -30.29
N GLU A 171 -13.14 13.13 -30.11
CA GLU A 171 -14.26 13.30 -31.02
C GLU A 171 -13.67 13.50 -32.41
N ILE A 172 -13.67 12.44 -33.22
CA ILE A 172 -13.57 12.59 -34.65
C ILE A 172 -14.87 13.27 -35.05
N ILE A 173 -14.87 14.60 -35.03
CA ILE A 173 -15.83 15.40 -35.78
C ILE A 173 -15.50 15.13 -37.24
N VAL A 174 -16.23 14.21 -37.86
CA VAL A 174 -16.32 14.14 -39.32
C VAL A 174 -17.21 15.32 -39.70
N LEU A 175 -16.59 16.37 -40.25
CA LEU A 175 -17.27 17.43 -41.01
C LEU A 175 -17.80 16.87 -42.33
#